data_AF-A0A9P5E8C0-F1
#
_entry.id   AF-A0A9P5E8C0-F1
#
_cell.length_a   1.000
_cell.length_b   1.000
_cell.length_c   1.000
_cell.angle_alpha   90.00
_cell.angle_beta   90.00
_cell.angle_gamma   90.00
#
_symmetry.space_group_name_H-M   'P 1'
#
loop_
_entity.id
_entity.type
_entity.pdbx_description
1 polymer ?
#
loop_
_entity_poly.entity_id
_entity_poly.type
_entity_poly.pdbx_seq_one_letter_code
_entity_poly.pdbx_strand_id
1 'polypeptide(L)'
;MAAIASQNAPSVDNSIGKSGAEESQTQLPIRDWTEKAEVKLRRKIDFTILPMLMLDLFALQLDRGNVGYAMTTSFTDDLGINNNNVNTGNLLMFAAVVIFEIPSNMVLSKIGPALWLVFQILA
;
A
#
# COMPACT_ATOMS: atom_id res chain seq x y z
N MET A 1 -21.61 -25.15 47.79
CA MET A 1 -22.44 -23.95 48.01
C MET A 1 -21.65 -23.01 48.91
N ALA A 2 -21.20 -21.83 48.56
CA ALA A 2 -21.27 -21.04 47.33
C ALA A 2 -19.97 -20.21 47.27
N ALA A 3 -19.48 -19.97 46.06
CA ALA A 3 -18.17 -19.39 45.78
C ALA A 3 -18.25 -17.86 45.62
N ILE A 4 -17.33 -17.17 46.29
CA ILE A 4 -16.37 -16.19 45.73
C ILE A 4 -16.89 -14.81 45.22
N ALA A 5 -16.27 -13.79 45.80
CA ALA A 5 -15.86 -12.48 45.25
C ALA A 5 -16.86 -11.31 45.15
N SER A 6 -16.72 -10.41 46.12
CA SER A 6 -16.18 -9.06 45.92
C SER A 6 -16.91 -8.15 44.91
N GLN A 7 -18.09 -7.67 45.30
CA GLN A 7 -18.62 -6.38 44.86
C GLN A 7 -17.77 -5.24 45.45
N ASN A 8 -16.95 -4.57 44.64
CA ASN A 8 -16.70 -3.12 44.79
C ASN A 8 -15.84 -2.56 43.63
N ALA A 9 -16.42 -1.68 42.81
CA ALA A 9 -15.72 -0.62 42.05
C ALA A 9 -16.78 0.39 41.51
N PRO A 10 -16.46 1.69 41.40
CA PRO A 10 -17.35 2.78 41.81
C PRO A 10 -18.12 3.47 40.66
N SER A 11 -19.17 4.20 41.06
CA SER A 11 -20.04 5.06 40.25
C SER A 11 -19.26 6.15 39.51
N VAL A 12 -19.27 6.11 38.18
CA VAL A 12 -18.68 7.13 37.30
C VAL A 12 -19.63 8.34 37.26
N ASP A 13 -19.22 9.40 37.95
CA ASP A 13 -19.84 10.72 37.99
C ASP A 13 -19.80 11.38 36.61
N ASN A 14 -20.99 11.71 36.09
CA ASN A 14 -21.18 12.39 34.82
C ASN A 14 -21.52 13.85 35.11
N SER A 15 -20.51 14.67 35.36
CA SER A 15 -20.68 16.11 35.32
C SER A 15 -19.38 16.83 34.92
N ILE A 16 -19.60 17.92 34.16
CA ILE A 16 -18.64 18.94 33.71
C ILE A 16 -18.03 18.66 32.33
N GLY A 17 -18.69 19.27 31.33
CA GLY A 17 -18.24 19.29 29.95
C GLY A 17 -17.20 20.36 29.62
N LYS A 18 -16.84 20.38 28.34
CA LYS A 18 -16.46 21.52 27.48
C LYS A 18 -16.15 20.92 26.10
N SER A 19 -17.03 21.12 25.13
CA SER A 19 -16.97 22.23 24.16
C SER A 19 -16.10 21.88 22.95
N GLY A 20 -16.77 21.55 21.85
CA GLY A 20 -16.39 21.96 20.49
C GLY A 20 -15.12 21.35 19.90
N ALA A 21 -15.26 20.16 19.33
CA ALA A 21 -14.67 19.81 18.04
C ALA A 21 -15.42 18.57 17.53
N GLU A 22 -15.97 18.65 16.32
CA GLU A 22 -16.57 17.51 15.63
C GLU A 22 -15.49 16.44 15.37
N GLU A 23 -15.27 15.55 16.31
CA GLU A 23 -14.69 14.25 16.01
C GLU A 23 -15.71 13.49 15.19
N SER A 24 -15.47 13.42 13.87
CA SER A 24 -16.09 12.42 13.01
C SER A 24 -15.70 11.05 13.55
N GLN A 25 -16.50 10.56 14.49
CA GLN A 25 -16.43 9.21 15.01
C GLN A 25 -16.78 8.28 13.85
N THR A 26 -15.77 7.81 13.13
CA THR A 26 -15.87 6.64 12.28
C THR A 26 -16.31 5.49 13.18
N GLN A 27 -17.62 5.24 13.25
CA GLN A 27 -18.16 4.10 13.99
C GLN A 27 -17.49 2.84 13.44
N LEU A 28 -16.58 2.26 14.21
CA LEU A 28 -15.96 1.00 13.86
C LEU A 28 -17.05 -0.07 13.88
N PRO A 29 -17.23 -0.86 12.80
CA PRO A 29 -18.27 -1.89 12.74
C PRO A 29 -18.11 -2.85 13.91
N ILE A 30 -19.24 -3.26 14.51
CA ILE A 30 -19.26 -4.24 15.60
C ILE A 30 -18.56 -5.51 15.10
N ARG A 31 -17.48 -5.91 15.78
CA ARG A 31 -16.67 -7.08 15.43
C ARG A 31 -17.47 -8.36 15.73
N ASP A 32 -18.09 -8.94 14.71
CA ASP A 32 -18.82 -10.22 14.81
C ASP A 32 -17.92 -11.46 14.59
N TRP A 33 -16.61 -11.28 14.38
CA TRP A 33 -15.69 -12.37 14.04
C TRP A 33 -14.65 -12.66 15.13
N THR A 34 -14.27 -13.93 15.28
CA THR A 34 -13.22 -14.36 16.22
C THR A 34 -11.83 -13.89 15.76
N GLU A 35 -10.95 -13.46 16.67
CA GLU A 35 -9.55 -13.05 16.37
C GLU A 35 -8.80 -14.04 15.47
N LYS A 36 -8.99 -15.34 15.70
CA LYS A 36 -8.37 -16.40 14.90
C LYS A 36 -8.79 -16.37 13.42
N ALA A 37 -10.03 -16.00 13.13
CA ALA A 37 -10.54 -15.89 11.76
C ALA A 37 -9.97 -14.66 11.06
N GLU A 38 -9.83 -13.54 11.77
CA GLU A 38 -9.24 -12.30 11.25
C GLU A 38 -7.78 -12.50 10.81
N VAL A 39 -6.96 -13.12 11.67
CA VAL A 39 -5.54 -13.37 11.36
C VAL A 39 -5.40 -14.30 10.15
N LYS A 40 -6.26 -15.30 10.01
CA LYS A 40 -6.25 -16.21 8.86
C LYS A 40 -6.61 -15.49 7.55
N LEU A 41 -7.58 -14.58 7.60
CA LEU A 41 -7.97 -13.78 6.44
C LEU A 41 -6.86 -12.80 6.04
N ARG A 42 -6.30 -12.05 7.00
CA ARG A 42 -5.17 -11.13 6.78
C ARG A 42 -4.00 -11.84 6.11
N ARG A 43 -3.55 -12.98 6.67
CA ARG A 43 -2.46 -13.77 6.08
C ARG A 43 -2.77 -14.20 4.65
N LYS A 44 -4.01 -14.59 4.35
CA LYS A 44 -4.38 -15.02 2.99
C LYS A 44 -4.34 -13.86 1.99
N ILE A 45 -4.75 -12.67 2.42
CA ILE A 45 -4.65 -11.43 1.65
C ILE A 45 -3.17 -11.07 1.43
N ASP A 46 -2.37 -11.09 2.50
CA ASP A 46 -0.94 -10.80 2.45
C ASP A 46 -0.21 -11.75 1.49
N PHE A 47 -0.46 -13.06 1.56
CA PHE A 47 0.12 -14.06 0.67
C PHE A 47 -0.33 -13.96 -0.80
N THR A 48 -1.37 -13.20 -1.09
CA THR A 48 -1.82 -12.96 -2.47
C THR A 48 -1.24 -11.65 -3.01
N ILE A 49 -1.24 -10.59 -2.21
CA ILE A 49 -0.82 -9.25 -2.64
C ILE A 49 0.70 -9.10 -2.58
N LEU A 50 1.36 -9.57 -1.52
CA LEU A 50 2.82 -9.46 -1.38
C LEU A 50 3.61 -10.04 -2.56
N PRO A 51 3.36 -11.28 -3.04
CA PRO A 51 4.15 -11.81 -4.14
C PRO A 51 3.95 -11.02 -5.43
N MET A 52 2.76 -10.46 -5.66
CA MET A 52 2.53 -9.61 -6.83
C MET A 52 3.32 -8.31 -6.71
N LEU A 53 3.25 -7.64 -5.56
CA LEU A 53 4.04 -6.42 -5.32
C LEU A 53 5.54 -6.67 -5.47
N MET A 54 6.03 -7.83 -5.02
CA MET A 54 7.43 -8.21 -5.22
C MET A 54 7.77 -8.41 -6.71
N LEU A 55 6.87 -9.01 -7.48
CA LEU A 55 7.05 -9.22 -8.91
C LEU A 55 7.07 -7.90 -9.68
N ASP A 56 6.14 -6.99 -9.38
CA ASP A 56 6.08 -5.66 -10.00
C ASP A 56 7.32 -4.83 -9.67
N LEU A 57 7.73 -4.82 -8.40
CA LEU A 57 8.96 -4.16 -7.99
C LEU A 57 10.18 -4.80 -8.66
N PHE A 58 10.21 -6.12 -8.80
CA PHE A 58 11.27 -6.82 -9.52
C PHE A 58 11.30 -6.44 -11.00
N ALA A 59 10.16 -6.40 -11.68
CA ALA A 59 10.05 -6.02 -13.09
C ALA A 59 10.54 -4.58 -13.31
N LEU A 60 10.17 -3.65 -12.42
CA LEU A 60 10.65 -2.27 -12.45
C LEU A 60 12.18 -2.19 -12.29
N GLN A 61 12.74 -3.00 -11.40
CA GLN A 61 14.19 -3.04 -11.20
C GLN A 61 14.92 -3.74 -12.34
N LEU A 62 14.29 -4.70 -13.01
CA LEU A 62 14.83 -5.41 -14.16
C LEU A 62 14.97 -4.47 -15.37
N ASP A 63 13.96 -3.62 -15.63
CA ASP A 63 14.04 -2.59 -16.67
C ASP A 63 15.23 -1.65 -16.44
N ARG A 64 15.38 -1.16 -15.21
CA ARG A 64 16.53 -0.30 -14.83
C ARG A 64 17.87 -1.01 -14.94
N GLY A 65 17.93 -2.27 -14.51
CA GLY A 65 19.14 -3.08 -14.58
C GLY A 65 19.59 -3.33 -16.02
N ASN A 66 18.64 -3.58 -16.93
CA ASN A 66 18.90 -3.82 -18.34
C ASN A 66 19.47 -2.58 -19.03
N VAL A 67 18.93 -1.39 -18.73
CA VAL A 67 19.50 -0.12 -19.23
C VAL A 67 20.91 0.09 -18.70
N GLY A 68 21.16 -0.20 -17.41
CA GLY A 68 22.50 -0.13 -16.82
C GLY A 68 23.50 -1.09 -17.50
N TYR A 69 23.07 -2.29 -17.86
CA TYR A 69 23.90 -3.25 -18.58
C TYR A 69 24.22 -2.81 -20.01
N ALA A 70 23.22 -2.24 -20.71
CA ALA A 70 23.41 -1.69 -22.04
C ALA A 70 24.46 -0.56 -22.06
N MET A 71 24.53 0.28 -21.02
CA MET A 71 25.57 1.32 -20.89
C MET A 71 26.99 0.76 -20.76
N THR A 72 27.15 -0.42 -20.17
CA THR A 72 28.47 -1.06 -20.01
C THR A 72 28.92 -1.85 -21.23
N THR A 73 28.00 -2.13 -22.16
CA THR A 73 28.27 -2.86 -23.40
C THR A 73 28.59 -1.85 -24.51
N SER A 74 29.39 -2.23 -25.50
CA SER A 74 29.75 -1.41 -26.69
C SER A 74 28.54 -0.91 -27.49
N PHE A 75 27.33 -1.36 -27.16
CA PHE A 75 26.06 -0.93 -27.73
C PHE A 75 25.87 0.60 -27.72
N THR A 76 26.27 1.26 -26.63
CA THR A 76 26.13 2.72 -26.50
C THR A 76 27.09 3.47 -27.42
N ASP A 77 28.30 2.93 -27.62
CA ASP A 77 29.33 3.48 -28.51
C ASP A 77 28.99 3.23 -29.98
N ASP A 78 28.47 2.05 -30.32
CA ASP A 78 28.03 1.68 -31.67
C ASP A 78 26.84 2.50 -32.17
N LEU A 79 25.99 2.98 -31.24
CA LEU A 79 24.82 3.82 -31.51
C LEU A 79 25.09 5.32 -31.37
N GLY A 80 26.31 5.72 -30.97
CA GLY A 80 26.67 7.13 -30.75
C GLY A 80 25.87 7.81 -29.64
N ILE A 81 25.32 7.04 -28.70
CA ILE A 81 24.52 7.56 -27.59
C ILE A 81 25.46 8.11 -26.52
N ASN A 82 25.30 9.37 -26.16
CA ASN A 82 26.08 9.99 -25.08
C ASN A 82 25.43 9.67 -23.71
N ASN A 83 26.24 9.66 -22.65
CA ASN A 83 25.78 9.60 -21.25
C ASN A 83 24.66 10.61 -20.94
N ASN A 84 24.68 11.78 -21.57
CA ASN A 84 23.61 12.78 -21.39
C ASN A 84 22.23 12.30 -21.91
N ASN A 85 22.20 11.55 -23.00
CA ASN A 85 20.96 10.99 -23.56
C ASN A 85 20.38 9.92 -22.64
N VAL A 86 21.24 9.09 -22.04
CA VAL A 86 20.78 8.06 -21.09
C VAL A 86 20.29 8.68 -19.78
N ASN A 87 20.99 9.70 -19.28
CA ASN A 87 20.50 10.47 -18.13
C ASN A 87 19.14 11.11 -18.41
N THR A 88 18.94 11.66 -19.61
CA THR A 88 17.65 12.22 -20.03
C THR A 88 16.57 11.13 -20.11
N GLY A 89 16.90 9.95 -20.64
CA GLY A 89 15.97 8.81 -20.67
C GLY A 89 15.56 8.33 -19.27
N ASN A 90 16.52 8.24 -18.35
CA ASN A 90 16.27 7.86 -16.96
C ASN A 90 15.37 8.89 -16.25
N LEU A 91 15.61 10.19 -16.47
CA LEU A 91 14.74 11.26 -15.98
C LEU A 91 13.32 11.16 -16.55
N LEU A 92 13.18 10.85 -17.85
CA LEU A 92 11.89 10.69 -18.49
C LEU A 92 11.12 9.47 -17.94
N MET A 93 11.81 8.37 -17.65
CA MET A 93 11.22 7.20 -17.00
C MET A 93 10.68 7.57 -15.60
N PHE A 94 11.44 8.32 -14.80
CA PHE A 94 10.94 8.82 -13.51
C PHE A 94 9.74 9.76 -13.68
N ALA A 95 9.81 10.69 -14.63
CA ALA A 95 8.71 11.62 -14.91
C ALA A 95 7.43 10.87 -15.32
N ALA A 96 7.56 9.85 -16.18
CA ALA A 96 6.44 9.00 -16.58
C ALA A 96 5.81 8.31 -15.37
N VAL A 97 6.61 7.67 -14.51
CA VAL A 97 6.11 7.00 -13.30
C VAL A 97 5.32 7.98 -12.43
N VAL A 98 5.85 9.18 -12.16
CA VAL A 98 5.15 10.20 -11.35
C VAL A 98 3.83 10.64 -11.99
N ILE A 99 3.82 10.85 -13.31
CA ILE A 99 2.61 11.23 -14.04
C ILE A 99 1.54 10.14 -13.95
N PHE A 100 1.92 8.86 -13.95
CA PHE A 100 0.99 7.73 -13.82
C PHE A 100 0.62 7.38 -12.37
N GLU A 101 1.45 7.73 -11.40
CA GLU A 101 1.20 7.48 -9.97
C GLU A 101 0.03 8.31 -9.44
N ILE A 102 -0.07 9.59 -9.85
CA ILE A 102 -1.16 10.49 -9.47
C ILE A 102 -2.54 9.96 -9.91
N PRO A 103 -2.78 9.65 -11.20
CA PRO A 103 -4.06 9.10 -11.63
C PRO A 103 -4.32 7.72 -11.03
N SER A 104 -3.29 6.88 -10.85
CA SER A 104 -3.43 5.58 -10.17
C SER A 104 -3.99 5.74 -8.76
N ASN A 105 -3.44 6.65 -7.96
CA ASN A 105 -3.94 6.95 -6.62
C ASN A 105 -5.35 7.55 -6.63
N MET A 106 -5.67 8.37 -7.64
CA MET A 106 -7.02 8.92 -7.78
C MET A 106 -8.04 7.83 -8.11
N VAL A 107 -7.69 6.86 -8.96
CA VAL A 107 -8.53 5.70 -9.27
C VAL A 107 -8.70 4.79 -8.05
N LEU A 108 -7.62 4.56 -7.28
CA LEU A 108 -7.65 3.81 -6.03
C LEU A 108 -8.67 4.39 -5.04
N SER A 109 -8.71 5.72 -4.91
CA SER A 109 -9.67 6.41 -4.02
C SER A 109 -11.13 6.25 -4.48
N LYS A 110 -11.36 6.01 -5.77
CA LYS A 110 -12.70 5.95 -6.37
C LYS A 110 -13.27 4.54 -6.45
N ILE A 111 -12.45 3.54 -6.73
CA ILE A 111 -12.87 2.15 -6.98
C ILE A 111 -12.63 1.27 -5.72
N GLY A 112 -11.78 1.72 -4.81
CA GLY A 112 -11.41 1.01 -3.61
C GLY A 112 -10.26 0.01 -3.85
N PRO A 113 -9.45 -0.25 -2.81
CA PRO A 113 -8.22 -1.04 -2.94
C PRO A 113 -8.45 -2.48 -3.38
N ALA A 114 -9.59 -3.08 -3.03
CA ALA A 114 -9.89 -4.47 -3.40
C ALA A 114 -10.03 -4.67 -4.92
N LEU A 115 -10.71 -3.77 -5.64
CA LEU A 115 -10.87 -3.90 -7.08
C LEU A 115 -9.60 -3.47 -7.84
N TRP A 116 -8.92 -2.42 -7.35
CA TRP A 116 -7.71 -1.92 -8.00
C TRP A 116 -6.59 -2.96 -7.99
N LEU A 117 -6.37 -3.61 -6.84
CA LEU A 117 -5.36 -4.65 -6.72
C LEU A 117 -5.68 -5.88 -7.59
N VAL A 118 -6.96 -6.27 -7.71
CA VAL A 118 -7.35 -7.37 -8.61
C VAL A 118 -7.12 -7.00 -10.06
N PHE A 119 -7.38 -5.75 -10.46
CA PHE A 119 -7.05 -5.26 -11.80
C PHE A 119 -5.55 -5.32 -12.06
N GLN A 120 -4.72 -4.88 -11.11
CA GLN A 120 -3.26 -4.94 -11.22
C GLN A 120 -2.72 -6.37 -11.31
N ILE A 121 -3.34 -7.32 -10.60
CA ILE A 121 -2.94 -8.75 -10.65
C ILE A 121 -3.35 -9.42 -11.97
N LEU A 122 -4.39 -8.92 -12.64
CA LEU A 122 -4.95 -9.53 -13.85
C LEU A 122 -4.46 -8.88 -15.16
N ALA A 123 -4.02 -7.63 -15.09
CA ALA A 123 -3.43 -6.88 -16.22
C ALA A 123 -2.04 -7.40 -16.57
#